data_AF-A0A951MY11-F1
#
_entry.id   AF-A0A951MY11-F1
#
_cell.length_a   1.000
_cell.length_b   1.000
_cell.length_c   1.000
_cell.angle_alpha   90.00
_cell.angle_beta   90.00
_cell.angle_gamma   90.00
#
_symmetry.space_group_name_H-M   'P 1'
#
loop_
_entity.id
_entity.type
_entity.pdbx_description
1 polymer ?
#
loop_
_entity_poly.entity_id
_entity_poly.type
_entity_poly.pdbx_seq_one_letter_code
_entity_poly.pdbx_strand_id
1 'polypeptide(L)'
;MPDDFDQVVNLCKRRGFVFPSAEIYGGFRSTYDYGPVGVLLLRNVKDAWWRSMVQLRDDVVGLDAAILSPPAIWEASGHLRNFADPLVDCRICRERFRQDQLEDLTTCPACGAADSFTDARQFNLMFKTHAGPVESD
;
A
#
# COMPACT_ATOMS: atom_id res chain seq x y z
N MET A 1 -21.69 -7.50 7.89
CA MET A 1 -22.31 -7.52 6.54
C MET A 1 -21.43 -6.67 5.64
N PRO A 2 -21.22 -7.02 4.36
CA PRO A 2 -20.56 -6.14 3.38
C PRO A 2 -21.15 -4.71 3.37
N ASP A 3 -22.46 -4.63 3.65
CA ASP A 3 -23.25 -3.40 3.73
C ASP A 3 -22.74 -2.38 4.76
N ASP A 4 -22.15 -2.81 5.88
CA ASP A 4 -21.66 -1.89 6.93
C ASP A 4 -20.40 -1.14 6.48
N PHE A 5 -19.52 -1.82 5.73
CA PHE A 5 -18.29 -1.22 5.22
C PHE A 5 -18.59 -0.18 4.13
N ASP A 6 -19.48 -0.53 3.20
CA ASP A 6 -19.90 0.39 2.14
C ASP A 6 -20.61 1.62 2.72
N GLN A 7 -21.38 1.46 3.80
CA GLN A 7 -21.96 2.59 4.53
C GLN A 7 -20.89 3.54 5.10
N VAL A 8 -19.83 3.00 5.69
CA VAL A 8 -18.70 3.79 6.21
C VAL A 8 -17.97 4.51 5.08
N VAL A 9 -17.63 3.82 4.00
CA VAL A 9 -16.97 4.42 2.83
C VAL A 9 -17.80 5.58 2.25
N ASN A 10 -19.12 5.36 2.11
CA ASN A 10 -20.05 6.38 1.64
C ASN A 10 -20.15 7.57 2.61
N LEU A 11 -20.11 7.34 3.92
CA LEU A 11 -20.06 8.41 4.91
C LEU A 11 -18.76 9.22 4.78
N CYS A 12 -17.61 8.54 4.68
CA CYS A 12 -16.31 9.19 4.56
C CYS A 12 -16.25 10.12 3.35
N LYS A 13 -16.75 9.66 2.20
CA LYS A 13 -16.83 10.48 0.98
C LYS A 13 -17.79 11.66 1.15
N ARG A 14 -19.02 11.42 1.63
CA ARG A 14 -20.05 12.50 1.75
C ARG A 14 -19.71 13.56 2.81
N ARG A 15 -18.94 13.21 3.83
CA ARG A 15 -18.64 14.10 4.98
C ARG A 15 -17.23 14.69 4.95
N GLY A 16 -16.48 14.49 3.86
CA GLY A 16 -15.16 15.11 3.70
C GLY A 16 -14.08 14.51 4.59
N PHE A 17 -14.13 13.20 4.82
CA PHE A 17 -13.04 12.46 5.47
C PHE A 17 -11.99 12.03 4.46
N VAL A 18 -12.35 11.16 3.51
CA VAL A 18 -11.39 10.55 2.58
C VAL A 18 -12.03 10.43 1.21
N PHE A 19 -11.25 10.71 0.17
CA PHE A 19 -11.62 10.63 -1.24
C PHE A 19 -10.64 9.72 -2.00
N PRO A 20 -11.08 8.96 -3.01
CA PRO A 20 -10.17 8.34 -3.97
C PRO A 20 -9.29 9.41 -4.62
N SER A 21 -7.97 9.22 -4.61
CA SER A 21 -7.09 10.23 -5.21
C SER A 21 -7.26 10.27 -6.73
N ALA A 22 -7.09 11.45 -7.32
CA ALA A 22 -7.28 11.70 -8.75
C ALA A 22 -8.65 11.24 -9.30
N GLU A 23 -9.72 11.32 -8.48
CA GLU A 23 -11.06 10.82 -8.83
C GLU A 23 -11.56 11.34 -10.20
N ILE A 24 -11.37 12.63 -10.50
CA ILE A 24 -11.80 13.24 -11.77
C ILE A 24 -11.01 12.75 -13.00
N TYR A 25 -9.89 12.07 -12.79
CA TYR A 25 -9.04 11.50 -13.83
C TYR A 25 -9.19 9.96 -13.94
N GLY A 26 -10.19 9.37 -13.28
CA GLY A 26 -10.41 7.93 -13.25
C GLY A 26 -9.81 7.21 -12.05
N GLY A 27 -9.25 7.97 -11.09
CA GLY A 27 -8.70 7.45 -9.85
C GLY A 27 -7.26 6.92 -9.99
N PHE A 28 -6.48 7.09 -8.94
CA PHE A 28 -5.17 6.46 -8.82
C PHE A 28 -5.23 5.34 -7.78
N ARG A 29 -5.11 4.09 -8.26
CA ARG A 29 -5.39 2.89 -7.48
C ARG A 29 -4.58 2.87 -6.18
N SER A 30 -5.24 2.51 -5.08
CA SER A 30 -4.64 2.40 -3.74
C SER A 30 -4.07 3.71 -3.17
N THR A 31 -4.52 4.86 -3.66
CA THR A 31 -4.17 6.17 -3.11
C THR A 31 -5.42 6.99 -2.81
N TYR A 32 -5.36 7.77 -1.73
CA TYR A 32 -6.51 8.49 -1.19
C TYR A 32 -6.10 9.85 -0.65
N ASP A 33 -7.00 10.83 -0.80
CA ASP A 33 -6.80 12.20 -0.33
C ASP A 33 -7.68 12.46 0.90
N TYR A 34 -7.10 13.03 1.96
CA TYR A 34 -7.83 13.39 3.17
C TYR A 34 -8.52 14.75 2.99
N GLY A 35 -9.85 14.77 3.16
CA GLY A 35 -10.66 15.98 3.11
C GLY A 35 -10.55 16.85 4.36
N PRO A 36 -11.32 17.95 4.45
CA PRO A 36 -11.22 18.93 5.55
C PRO A 36 -11.40 18.33 6.95
N VAL A 37 -12.30 17.36 7.11
CA VAL A 37 -12.51 16.69 8.41
C VAL A 37 -11.48 15.57 8.59
N GLY A 38 -11.16 14.86 7.51
CA GLY A 38 -10.20 13.76 7.55
C GLY A 38 -8.78 14.21 7.94
N VAL A 39 -8.33 15.36 7.44
CA VAL A 39 -7.00 15.88 7.78
C VAL A 39 -6.89 16.26 9.27
N LEU A 40 -7.97 16.80 9.84
CA LEU A 40 -8.05 17.10 11.27
C LEU A 40 -8.04 15.82 12.11
N LEU A 41 -8.81 14.81 11.70
CA LEU A 41 -8.80 13.50 12.35
C LEU A 41 -7.40 12.86 12.29
N LEU A 42 -6.78 12.83 11.11
CA LEU A 42 -5.45 12.28 10.91
C LEU A 42 -4.42 12.99 11.81
N ARG A 43 -4.47 14.32 11.89
CA ARG A 43 -3.59 15.10 12.75
C ARG A 43 -3.81 14.78 14.23
N ASN A 44 -5.06 14.75 14.69
CA ASN A 44 -5.38 14.43 16.08
C ASN A 44 -4.86 13.03 16.49
N VAL A 45 -4.97 12.05 15.60
CA VAL A 45 -4.43 10.69 15.84
C VAL A 45 -2.89 10.72 15.93
N LYS A 46 -2.21 11.41 15.01
CA LYS A 46 -0.75 11.57 15.02
C LYS A 46 -0.27 12.29 16.30
N ASP A 47 -0.93 13.37 16.69
CA ASP A 47 -0.57 14.17 17.86
C ASP A 47 -0.79 13.37 19.16
N ALA A 48 -1.89 12.60 19.24
CA ALA A 48 -2.16 11.72 20.38
C ALA A 48 -1.09 10.62 20.52
N TRP A 49 -0.69 10.01 19.40
CA TRP A 49 0.39 9.01 19.39
C TRP A 49 1.74 9.62 19.76
N TRP A 50 2.08 10.79 19.21
CA TRP A 50 3.34 11.47 19.51
C TRP A 50 3.45 11.83 20.99
N ARG A 51 2.35 12.34 21.56
CA ARG A 51 2.27 12.62 22.99
C ARG A 51 2.52 11.35 23.81
N SER A 52 1.82 10.26 23.53
CA SER A 52 1.92 9.04 24.34
C SER A 52 3.27 8.33 24.19
N MET A 53 3.82 8.28 22.98
CA MET A 53 5.02 7.51 22.67
C MET A 53 6.31 8.27 22.84
N VAL A 54 6.32 9.59 22.61
CA VAL A 54 7.55 10.40 22.60
C VAL A 54 7.59 11.38 23.77
N GLN A 55 6.50 12.09 24.07
CA GLN A 55 6.53 13.13 25.10
C GLN A 55 6.35 12.60 26.53
N LEU A 56 5.63 11.50 26.71
CA LEU A 56 5.34 10.90 28.02
C LEU A 56 6.28 9.74 28.38
N ARG A 57 7.28 9.46 27.54
CA ARG A 57 8.25 8.38 27.72
C ARG A 57 9.65 8.95 27.72
N ASP A 58 10.47 8.54 28.67
CA ASP A 58 11.86 8.99 28.78
C ASP A 58 12.83 8.17 27.91
N ASP A 59 12.33 7.12 27.24
CA ASP A 59 13.12 6.13 26.50
C ASP A 59 12.92 6.18 24.97
N VAL A 60 12.21 7.18 24.46
CA VAL A 60 11.92 7.35 23.02
C VAL A 60 12.26 8.76 22.57
N VAL A 61 12.99 8.89 21.47
CA VAL A 61 13.42 10.17 20.91
C VAL A 61 12.77 10.39 19.55
N GLY A 62 12.27 11.61 19.31
CA GLY A 62 11.70 12.00 18.03
C GLY A 62 12.77 12.17 16.94
N LEU A 63 12.48 11.69 15.73
CA LEU A 63 13.31 11.84 14.54
C LEU A 63 12.40 12.08 13.33
N ASP A 64 12.83 12.94 12.40
CA ASP A 64 12.22 13.11 11.09
C ASP A 64 13.28 12.84 10.01
N ALA A 65 13.03 11.86 9.13
CA ALA A 65 14.00 11.33 8.18
C ALA A 65 13.49 11.45 6.74
N ALA A 66 14.42 11.50 5.78
CA ALA A 66 14.07 11.57 4.37
C ALA A 66 13.37 10.28 3.89
N ILE A 67 12.33 10.45 3.06
CA ILE A 67 11.59 9.33 2.43
C ILE A 67 12.48 8.64 1.37
N LEU A 68 13.22 9.43 0.59
CA LEU A 68 14.15 8.91 -0.41
C LEU A 68 15.46 8.53 0.27
N SER A 69 15.95 7.33 -0.03
CA SER A 69 17.14 6.75 0.59
C SER A 69 17.97 5.99 -0.44
N PRO A 70 19.33 6.01 -0.32
CA PRO A 70 20.20 5.29 -1.23
C PRO A 70 20.01 3.76 -1.16
N PRO A 71 20.22 3.01 -2.26
CA PRO A 71 20.02 1.57 -2.32
C PRO A 71 20.75 0.77 -1.23
N ALA A 72 21.95 1.22 -0.82
CA ALA A 72 22.76 0.57 0.20
C ALA A 72 22.02 0.39 1.55
N ILE A 73 21.12 1.31 1.92
CA ILE A 73 20.31 1.19 3.16
C ILE A 73 19.33 0.01 3.05
N TRP A 74 18.72 -0.14 1.88
CA TRP A 74 17.74 -1.20 1.60
C TRP A 74 18.38 -2.56 1.40
N GLU A 75 19.61 -2.59 0.88
CA GLU A 75 20.42 -3.81 0.80
C GLU A 75 20.84 -4.29 2.19
N ALA A 76 21.41 -3.38 3.00
CA ALA A 76 21.87 -3.68 4.36
C ALA A 76 20.72 -4.16 5.27
N SER A 77 19.54 -3.55 5.14
CA SER A 77 18.33 -3.98 5.87
C SER A 77 17.67 -5.23 5.28
N GLY A 78 18.07 -5.69 4.09
CA GLY A 78 17.55 -6.88 3.42
C GLY A 78 16.26 -6.68 2.62
N HIS A 79 15.71 -5.47 2.55
CA HIS A 79 14.46 -5.18 1.83
C HIS A 79 14.56 -5.52 0.33
N LEU A 80 15.72 -5.33 -0.30
CA LEU A 80 15.90 -5.66 -1.71
C LEU A 80 15.65 -7.15 -2.02
N ARG A 81 15.90 -8.04 -1.06
CA ARG A 81 15.74 -9.49 -1.21
C ARG A 81 14.42 -10.01 -0.65
N ASN A 82 13.97 -9.45 0.47
CA ASN A 82 12.93 -10.07 1.29
C ASN A 82 11.59 -9.31 1.26
N PHE A 83 11.56 -8.06 0.80
CA PHE A 83 10.33 -7.26 0.75
C PHE A 83 9.58 -7.52 -0.57
N ALA A 84 9.12 -8.76 -0.74
CA ALA A 84 8.45 -9.22 -1.94
C ALA A 84 7.22 -10.08 -1.61
N ASP A 85 6.19 -9.96 -2.45
CA ASP A 85 5.02 -10.85 -2.41
C ASP A 85 5.13 -11.91 -3.52
N PRO A 86 4.68 -13.16 -3.28
CA PRO A 86 4.57 -14.17 -4.32
C PRO A 86 3.38 -13.86 -5.23
N LEU A 87 3.65 -13.51 -6.48
CA LEU A 87 2.62 -13.26 -7.49
C LEU A 87 2.50 -14.40 -8.49
N VAL A 88 1.26 -14.73 -8.85
CA VAL A 88 0.89 -15.62 -9.95
C VAL A 88 0.01 -14.89 -10.95
N ASP A 89 0.12 -15.25 -12.22
CA ASP A 89 -0.70 -14.73 -13.31
C ASP A 89 -1.61 -15.83 -13.82
N CYS A 90 -2.89 -15.53 -14.06
CA CYS A 90 -3.75 -16.44 -14.80
C CYS A 90 -3.40 -16.36 -16.29
N ARG A 91 -3.03 -17.49 -16.90
CA ARG A 91 -2.68 -17.57 -18.34
C ARG A 91 -3.85 -17.24 -19.27
N ILE A 92 -5.08 -17.31 -18.76
CA ILE A 92 -6.32 -17.08 -19.53
C ILE A 92 -6.75 -15.62 -19.46
N CYS A 93 -7.05 -15.08 -18.28
CA CYS A 93 -7.53 -13.70 -18.13
C CYS A 93 -6.39 -12.67 -17.96
N ARG A 94 -5.16 -13.13 -17.73
CA ARG A 94 -3.96 -12.30 -17.48
C ARG A 94 -4.03 -11.42 -16.23
N GLU A 95 -4.99 -11.67 -15.35
CA GLU A 95 -5.01 -11.03 -14.04
C GLU A 95 -3.92 -11.60 -13.13
N ARG A 96 -3.44 -10.73 -12.24
CA ARG A 96 -2.38 -11.01 -11.27
C ARG A 96 -2.97 -11.16 -9.89
N PHE A 97 -2.54 -12.19 -9.19
CA PHE A 97 -2.99 -12.51 -7.85
C PHE A 97 -1.79 -12.72 -6.92
N ARG A 98 -1.99 -12.35 -5.66
CA ARG A 98 -1.11 -12.74 -4.57
C ARG A 98 -1.37 -14.21 -4.25
N GLN A 99 -0.37 -15.06 -4.46
CA GLN A 99 -0.51 -16.50 -4.27
C GLN A 99 -0.90 -16.85 -2.84
N ASP A 100 -0.36 -16.11 -1.86
CA ASP A 100 -0.63 -16.30 -0.43
C ASP A 100 -2.04 -15.86 0.00
N GLN A 101 -2.79 -15.19 -0.88
CA GLN A 101 -4.18 -14.77 -0.64
C GLN A 101 -5.19 -15.62 -1.43
N LEU A 102 -4.74 -16.57 -2.25
CA LEU A 102 -5.63 -17.49 -2.95
C LEU A 102 -6.02 -18.64 -2.02
N GLU A 103 -7.31 -18.82 -1.81
CA GLU A 103 -7.84 -19.98 -1.07
C GLU A 103 -7.65 -21.28 -1.85
N ASP A 104 -7.74 -21.20 -3.19
CA ASP A 104 -7.51 -22.30 -4.13
C ASP A 104 -6.48 -21.89 -5.18
N LEU A 105 -5.42 -22.69 -5.31
CA LEU A 105 -4.34 -22.51 -6.28
C LEU A 105 -4.60 -23.21 -7.61
N THR A 106 -5.72 -23.90 -7.75
CA THR A 106 -6.10 -24.59 -8.99
C THR A 106 -7.06 -23.75 -9.81
N THR A 107 -8.01 -23.05 -9.20
CA THR A 107 -9.05 -22.29 -9.91
C THR A 107 -8.81 -20.79 -9.84
N CYS A 108 -8.79 -20.12 -11.00
CA CYS A 108 -8.74 -18.67 -11.05
C CYS A 108 -10.05 -18.05 -10.51
N PRO A 109 -10.00 -17.18 -9.47
CA PRO A 109 -11.21 -16.60 -8.89
C PRO A 109 -11.91 -15.59 -9.81
N ALA A 110 -11.17 -14.99 -10.77
CA ALA A 110 -11.73 -13.98 -11.67
C ALA A 110 -12.45 -14.56 -12.90
N CYS A 111 -11.97 -15.69 -13.44
CA CYS A 111 -12.53 -16.27 -14.67
C CYS A 111 -12.95 -17.75 -14.56
N GLY A 112 -12.67 -18.42 -13.44
CA GLY A 112 -13.03 -19.81 -13.20
C GLY A 112 -12.16 -20.84 -13.94
N ALA A 113 -11.08 -20.42 -14.61
CA ALA A 113 -10.20 -21.35 -15.32
C ALA A 113 -9.37 -22.21 -14.35
N ALA A 114 -9.48 -23.53 -14.48
CA ALA A 114 -8.70 -24.50 -13.74
C ALA A 114 -7.26 -24.62 -14.27
N ASP A 115 -6.31 -24.89 -13.37
CA ASP A 115 -4.86 -25.09 -13.60
C ASP A 115 -4.24 -24.03 -14.51
N SER A 116 -4.70 -22.78 -14.35
CA SER A 116 -4.37 -21.69 -15.26
C SER A 116 -3.26 -20.77 -14.75
N PHE A 117 -2.76 -20.95 -13.53
CA PHE A 117 -1.75 -20.07 -12.95
C PHE A 117 -0.33 -20.32 -13.49
N THR A 118 0.48 -19.27 -13.56
CA THR A 118 1.93 -19.35 -13.77
C THR A 118 2.65 -19.79 -12.49
N ASP A 119 3.93 -20.12 -12.62
CA ASP A 119 4.79 -20.30 -11.46
C ASP A 119 4.90 -18.98 -10.69
N ALA A 120 4.95 -19.10 -9.36
CA ALA A 120 5.05 -17.96 -8.47
C ALA A 120 6.35 -17.19 -8.69
N ARG A 121 6.23 -15.87 -8.84
CA ARG A 121 7.37 -14.95 -8.97
C ARG A 121 7.34 -13.97 -7.81
N GLN A 122 8.51 -13.80 -7.18
CA GLN A 122 8.67 -12.81 -6.11
C GLN A 122 8.69 -11.41 -6.71
N PHE A 123 7.72 -10.59 -6.34
CA PHE A 123 7.62 -9.20 -6.81
C PHE A 123 7.99 -8.25 -5.69
N ASN A 124 9.09 -7.51 -5.86
CA ASN A 124 9.54 -6.54 -4.88
C ASN A 124 8.55 -5.36 -4.77
N LEU A 125 8.16 -5.02 -3.55
CA LEU A 125 7.13 -4.02 -3.26
C LEU A 125 7.68 -2.59 -3.13
N MET A 126 9.00 -2.39 -3.21
CA MET A 126 9.61 -1.07 -3.17
C MET A 126 9.40 -0.31 -4.49
N PHE A 127 9.06 0.98 -4.38
CA PHE A 127 9.10 1.88 -5.52
C PHE A 127 10.55 2.25 -5.85
N LYS A 128 11.01 1.89 -7.05
CA LYS A 128 12.30 2.35 -7.58
C LYS A 128 12.14 3.75 -8.19
N THR A 129 13.07 4.64 -7.89
CA THR A 129 13.19 5.96 -8.52
C THR A 129 14.66 6.32 -8.72
N HIS A 130 14.93 7.38 -9.49
CA HIS A 130 16.27 7.85 -9.80
C HIS A 130 16.42 9.29 -9.30
N ALA A 131 17.51 9.56 -8.57
CA ALA A 131 17.82 10.89 -8.09
C ALA A 131 18.83 11.56 -9.03
N GLY A 132 18.39 12.59 -9.76
CA GLY A 132 19.22 13.31 -10.72
C GLY A 132 18.61 13.35 -12.12
N PRO A 133 19.24 14.09 -13.05
CA PRO A 133 18.71 14.32 -14.39
C PRO A 133 18.97 13.16 -15.37
N VAL A 134 19.87 12.22 -15.04
CA VAL A 134 20.26 11.10 -15.91
C VAL A 134 19.92 9.80 -15.21
N GLU A 135 19.26 8.88 -15.91
CA GLU A 135 18.87 7.56 -15.40
C GLU A 135 20.05 6.58 -15.31
N SER A 136 21.21 6.93 -15.86
CA SER A 136 22.40 6.09 -15.89
C SER A 136 23.19 6.22 -14.58
N ASP A 137 22.88 5.34 -13.63
CA ASP A 137 23.82 4.68 -12.71
C ASP A 137 23.10 3.49 -12.02
#